data_AF-A0A434BWQ2-F1
#
_entry.id   AF-A0A434BWQ2-F1
#
_cell.length_a   1.000
_cell.length_b   1.000
_cell.length_c   1.000
_cell.angle_alpha   90.00
_cell.angle_beta   90.00
_cell.angle_gamma   90.00
#
_symmetry.space_group_name_H-M   'P 1'
#
loop_
_entity.id
_entity.type
_entity.pdbx_description
1 polymer ?
#
loop_
_entity_poly.entity_id
_entity_poly.type
_entity_poly.pdbx_seq_one_letter_code
_entity_poly.pdbx_strand_id
1 'polypeptide(L)' 'MAARKTAANRYYSGPPSDHFDGALFFNPDGQPPGRFADLLKWQLNGQRSKWPASDASPFPQAKPATRVEGAALEVTMIG' A
#
# COMPACT_ATOMS: atom_id res chain seq x y z
N MET A 1 -0.10 -5.14 17.48
CA MET A 1 1.25 -5.38 18.02
C MET A 1 2.24 -4.80 17.01
N ALA A 2 3.18 -3.96 17.45
CA ALA A 2 4.26 -3.49 16.60
C ALA A 2 5.04 -4.69 16.02
N ALA A 3 5.49 -4.57 14.77
CA ALA A 3 6.29 -5.59 14.11
C ALA A 3 7.49 -5.94 14.98
N ARG A 4 7.65 -7.22 15.31
CA ARG A 4 8.84 -7.72 16.01
C ARG A 4 9.98 -7.81 14.99
N LYS A 5 11.19 -7.38 15.40
CA LYS A 5 12.42 -7.47 14.60
C LYS A 5 12.72 -8.94 14.31
N THR A 6 12.37 -9.44 13.13
CA THR A 6 12.59 -10.86 12.78
C THR A 6 13.69 -11.04 11.73
N ALA A 7 14.05 -10.01 10.95
CA ALA A 7 15.22 -10.03 10.07
C ALA A 7 15.55 -8.61 9.56
N ALA A 8 16.82 -8.36 9.21
CA ALA A 8 17.22 -7.17 8.47
C ALA A 8 16.50 -7.11 7.11
N ASN A 9 16.14 -5.91 6.65
CA ASN A 9 15.51 -5.71 5.35
C ASN A 9 16.39 -6.30 4.24
N ARG A 10 15.88 -7.31 3.52
CA ARG A 10 16.62 -8.00 2.45
C ARG A 10 16.90 -7.11 1.23
N TYR A 11 16.17 -6.01 1.09
CA TYR A 11 16.17 -5.17 -0.10
C TYR A 11 16.87 -3.82 0.10
N TYR A 12 17.21 -3.45 1.35
CA TYR A 12 17.81 -2.16 1.65
C TYR A 12 18.73 -2.23 2.89
N SER A 13 19.97 -1.79 2.73
CA SER A 13 21.02 -1.82 3.76
C SER A 13 21.63 -0.43 4.06
N GLY A 14 20.88 0.65 3.76
CA GLY A 14 21.32 2.01 4.04
C GLY A 14 21.31 2.36 5.54
N PRO A 15 21.91 3.49 5.94
CA PRO A 15 21.90 3.95 7.32
C PRO A 15 20.47 4.29 7.79
N PRO A 16 20.22 4.30 9.11
CA PRO A 16 18.99 4.85 9.66
C PRO A 16 18.72 6.28 9.14
N SER A 17 17.46 6.59 8.91
CA SER A 17 16.97 7.88 8.41
C SER A 17 15.59 8.19 9.01
N ASP A 18 15.02 9.34 8.68
CA ASP A 18 13.73 9.81 9.19
C ASP A 18 12.56 8.83 8.97
N HIS A 19 12.70 7.90 8.02
CA HIS A 19 11.71 6.88 7.70
C HIS A 19 12.24 5.44 7.76
N PHE A 20 13.47 5.22 8.25
CA PHE A 20 14.09 3.90 8.30
C PHE A 20 14.91 3.71 9.58
N ASP A 21 14.63 2.66 10.35
CA ASP A 21 15.28 2.45 11.66
C ASP A 21 16.54 1.58 11.58
N GLY A 22 17.02 1.30 10.37
CA GLY A 22 18.09 0.33 10.12
C GLY A 22 17.60 -1.09 9.83
N ALA A 23 16.32 -1.39 10.04
CA ALA A 23 15.73 -2.70 9.78
C ALA A 23 14.40 -2.64 9.04
N LEU A 24 13.54 -1.66 9.31
CA LEU A 24 12.22 -1.50 8.73
C LEU A 24 11.95 -0.04 8.37
N PHE A 25 11.18 0.14 7.31
CA PHE A 25 10.62 1.44 6.99
C PHE A 25 9.42 1.73 7.89
N PHE A 26 9.30 2.97 8.33
CA PHE A 26 8.18 3.45 9.13
C PHE A 26 7.71 4.82 8.63
N ASN A 27 6.45 5.14 8.94
CA ASN A 27 5.88 6.44 8.65
C ASN A 27 5.68 7.18 9.99
N PRO A 28 6.50 8.20 10.32
CA PRO A 28 6.44 8.93 11.60
C PRO A 28 5.04 9.46 11.93
N ASP A 29 4.35 10.02 10.92
CA ASP A 29 3.00 10.57 11.02
C ASP A 29 1.93 9.59 10.50
N GLY A 30 2.30 8.32 10.37
CA GLY A 30 1.41 7.28 9.88
C GLY A 30 0.35 6.89 10.89
N GLN A 31 -0.80 6.44 10.40
CA GLN A 31 -1.82 5.87 11.26
C GLN A 31 -1.44 4.44 11.65
N PRO A 32 -1.37 4.10 12.95
CA PRO A 32 -1.13 2.73 13.37
C PRO A 32 -2.30 1.83 12.95
N PRO A 33 -2.07 0.51 12.77
CA PRO A 33 -3.15 -0.41 12.46
C PRO A 33 -4.22 -0.40 13.56
N GLY A 34 -5.48 -0.59 13.14
CA GLY A 34 -6.64 -0.66 14.04
C GLY A 34 -6.55 -1.79 15.06
N ARG A 35 -7.49 -1.81 16.01
CA ARG A 35 -7.49 -2.80 17.09
C ARG A 35 -7.95 -4.16 16.54
N PHE A 36 -7.50 -5.24 17.18
CA PHE A 36 -7.96 -6.59 16.82
C PHE A 36 -9.48 -6.75 16.95
N ALA A 37 -10.10 -6.08 17.93
CA ALA A 37 -11.55 -6.06 18.09
C ALA A 37 -12.28 -5.43 16.89
N ASP A 38 -11.66 -4.46 16.20
CA ASP A 38 -12.25 -3.83 15.01
C ASP A 38 -12.31 -4.83 13.84
N LEU A 39 -11.27 -5.67 13.70
CA LEU A 39 -11.25 -6.76 12.72
C LEU A 39 -12.36 -7.78 13.00
N LEU A 40 -12.53 -8.18 14.26
CA LEU A 40 -13.55 -9.14 14.65
C LEU A 40 -14.96 -8.57 14.43
N LYS A 41 -15.17 -7.30 14.78
CA LYS A 41 -16.42 -6.59 14.53
C LYS A 41 -16.75 -6.55 13.04
N TRP A 42 -15.79 -6.22 12.18
CA TRP A 42 -15.98 -6.26 10.72
C TRP A 42 -16.32 -7.66 10.21
N GLN A 43 -15.62 -8.68 10.71
CA GLN A 43 -15.83 -10.07 10.27
C GLN A 43 -17.23 -10.59 10.62
N LEU A 44 -17.75 -10.22 11.81
CA LEU A 44 -19.05 -10.66 12.34
C LEU A 44 -20.22 -9.81 11.83
N ASN A 45 -20.01 -8.52 11.59
CA ASN A 45 -21.06 -7.62 11.09
C ASN A 45 -21.21 -7.67 9.54
N GLY A 46 -20.41 -8.50 8.87
CA GLY A 46 -20.22 -8.47 7.42
C GLY A 46 -21.45 -8.88 6.62
N GLN A 47 -22.28 -7.90 6.23
CA GLN A 47 -23.00 -7.91 4.96
C GLN A 47 -21.96 -7.93 3.83
N ARG A 48 -21.35 -9.11 3.59
CA ARG A 48 -20.33 -9.28 2.56
C ARG A 48 -21.03 -9.26 1.22
N SER A 49 -20.93 -8.15 0.51
CA SER A 49 -21.34 -8.11 -0.89
C SER A 49 -20.57 -9.17 -1.67
N LYS A 50 -21.28 -9.99 -2.42
CA LYS A 50 -20.67 -10.90 -3.37
C LYS A 50 -20.07 -10.06 -4.50
N TRP A 51 -18.75 -10.11 -4.64
CA TRP A 51 -18.10 -9.51 -5.80
C TRP A 51 -18.60 -10.18 -7.08
N PRO A 52 -18.89 -9.41 -8.14
CA PRO A 52 -19.21 -9.97 -9.44
C PRO A 52 -18.01 -10.76 -9.99
N ALA A 53 -18.28 -11.73 -10.86
CA ALA A 53 -17.21 -12.51 -11.52
C ALA A 53 -16.36 -11.64 -12.46
N SER A 54 -16.93 -10.54 -12.94
CA SER A 54 -16.28 -9.55 -13.79
C SER A 54 -16.92 -8.19 -13.54
N ASP A 55 -16.08 -7.16 -13.44
CA ASP A 55 -16.52 -5.75 -13.38
C ASP A 55 -15.69 -4.97 -14.41
N ALA A 56 -16.21 -4.89 -15.64
CA ALA A 56 -15.49 -4.23 -16.72
C ALA A 56 -15.51 -2.72 -16.48
N SER A 57 -14.32 -2.10 -16.46
CA SER A 57 -14.23 -0.64 -16.34
C SER A 57 -14.99 0.02 -17.49
N PRO A 58 -15.87 1.01 -17.20
CA PRO A 58 -16.52 1.78 -18.25
C PRO A 58 -15.54 2.76 -18.94
N PHE A 59 -14.32 2.89 -18.42
CA PHE A 59 -13.30 3.80 -18.93
C PHE A 59 -12.30 3.08 -19.83
N PRO A 60 -11.77 3.76 -20.87
CA PRO A 60 -10.67 3.23 -21.65
C PRO A 60 -9.48 2.88 -20.76
N GLN A 61 -8.84 1.74 -21.06
CA GLN A 61 -7.63 1.35 -20.34
C GLN A 61 -6.53 2.38 -20.60
N ALA A 62 -5.96 2.93 -19.53
CA ALA A 62 -4.82 3.82 -19.65
C ALA A 62 -3.61 3.05 -20.19
N LYS A 63 -2.96 3.61 -21.20
CA LYS A 63 -1.70 3.11 -21.76
C LYS A 63 -0.62 4.17 -21.53
N PRO A 64 0.25 4.01 -20.53
CA PRO A 64 1.27 5.02 -20.23
C PRO A 64 2.26 5.13 -21.39
N ALA A 65 2.83 6.32 -21.60
CA ALA A 65 3.92 6.48 -22.54
C ALA A 65 5.12 5.57 -22.18
N THR A 66 5.79 5.05 -23.21
CA THR A 66 6.99 4.22 -23.03
C THR A 66 8.14 5.00 -22.40
N ARG A 67 8.18 6.31 -22.62
CA ARG A 67 9.16 7.23 -22.06
C ARG A 67 8.57 8.63 -22.02
N VAL A 68 8.92 9.38 -20.98
CA VAL A 68 8.64 10.81 -20.85
C VAL A 68 9.98 11.55 -20.92
N GLU A 69 10.08 12.58 -21.74
CA GLU A 69 11.32 13.34 -22.00
C GLU A 69 11.28 14.73 -21.35
N GLY A 70 12.47 15.28 -21.06
CA GLY A 70 12.62 16.63 -20.54
C GLY A 70 12.00 16.82 -19.15
N ALA A 71 11.23 17.90 -18.98
CA ALA A 71 10.55 18.24 -17.72
C ALA A 71 9.07 17.82 -17.69
N ALA A 72 8.62 17.01 -18.65
CA ALA A 72 7.25 16.55 -18.70
C ALA A 72 6.97 15.49 -17.61
N LEU A 73 5.73 15.45 -17.14
CA LEU A 73 5.23 14.44 -16.21
C LEU A 73 3.92 13.87 -16.75
N GLU A 74 3.84 12.56 -16.89
CA GLU A 74 2.61 11.84 -17.20
C GLU A 74 2.23 10.97 -16.00
N VAL A 75 0.98 11.07 -15.56
CA VAL A 75 0.46 10.32 -14.41
C VAL A 75 -0.67 9.43 -14.88
N THR A 76 -0.51 8.12 -14.71
CA THR A 76 -1.58 7.14 -14.89
C THR A 76 -2.04 6.64 -13.53
N MET A 77 -3.31 6.85 -13.18
CA MET A 77 -3.92 6.23 -12.01
C MET A 77 -4.50 4.86 -12.37
N ILE A 78 -4.23 3.87 -11.53
CA ILE A 78 -4.86 2.55 -11.59
C ILE A 78 -5.76 2.46 -10.36
N GLY A 79 -7.05 2.25 -10.57
CA GLY A 79 -8.09 2.15 -9.53
C GLY A 79 -8.98 0.94 -9.74
#